data_AF-A0A5N6U9F8-F1
#
_entry.id   AF-A0A5N6U9F8-F1
#
_cell.length_a   1.000
_cell.length_b   1.000
_cell.length_c   1.000
_cell.angle_alpha   90.00
_cell.angle_beta   90.00
_cell.angle_gamma   90.00
#
_symmetry.space_group_name_H-M   'P 1'
#
loop_
_entity.id
_entity.type
_entity.pdbx_description
1 polymer ?
#
loop_
_entity_poly.entity_id
_entity_poly.type
_entity_poly.pdbx_seq_one_letter_code
_entity_poly.pdbx_strand_id
1 'polypeptide(L)'
;MKASLWLTLGVNISLALTARVDFQASCQAFSPDTRAASAHRELTEYVPAGTSLSLPYNDATCARPNQVVPVDLCRVALYVETSNRSGVTTELWLPRNWTGRFLGTGNGGIDGCIKYEDLAYGAANGFAVVGSNNGHNGTTAASFFHNPDVLADFSWRALHLSTVVGKQITRAFYGQSHTKSYYLGCSLGGRQGINSAVEFPDDFDGILAGSPALDFNNLVSWRASFLPVTGSANSTDFINASTWKNLIHPQVLAQCDTIDCVDDGIIEDPSLCDFRPEILACTNDAENNCLSPEQVEIVRKVLSPMYGADGRLIFPAMQPGSELEAAEKLYAGQPFSYSKEWFQYVVYDPSWNPAEFSIHDATVADDLNPQNIRTWPADLSRYKRRGGKLITFHGQQDGKITSFNTERFYNHLSTAMNMAPSELDNFFRFFRISGMSHCSSGPGAWAFGQGGAAPTMTLSNPGENILAALVAWVELGIAPETITGTKYVDDNPELGILFQRSHCRYPLRNTYIGEGYWECTLP
;
A
#
# COMPACT_ATOMS: atom_id res chain seq x y z
N MET A 1 78.11 -47.56 -19.98
CA MET A 1 77.95 -46.12 -19.64
C MET A 1 77.45 -45.43 -20.91
N LYS A 2 76.30 -44.78 -21.04
CA LYS A 2 75.29 -44.22 -20.14
C LYS A 2 73.92 -44.44 -20.82
N ALA A 3 72.86 -44.71 -20.06
CA ALA A 3 71.49 -44.72 -20.56
C ALA A 3 70.73 -43.55 -19.91
N SER A 4 70.05 -42.77 -20.74
CA SER A 4 69.30 -41.56 -20.38
C SER A 4 68.02 -41.89 -19.61
N LEU A 5 67.77 -41.19 -18.50
CA LEU A 5 66.50 -41.21 -17.78
C LEU A 5 65.89 -39.80 -17.82
N TRP A 6 64.74 -39.67 -18.48
CA TRP A 6 63.91 -38.46 -18.44
C TRP A 6 62.95 -38.59 -17.25
N LEU A 7 63.00 -37.64 -16.32
CA LEU A 7 62.05 -37.52 -15.22
C LEU A 7 60.88 -36.62 -15.67
N THR A 8 59.68 -37.17 -15.76
CA THR A 8 58.44 -36.40 -15.91
C THR A 8 57.90 -36.01 -14.53
N LEU A 9 57.82 -34.71 -14.25
CA LEU A 9 57.11 -34.18 -13.09
C LEU A 9 55.59 -34.22 -13.37
N GLY A 10 54.87 -35.07 -12.67
CA GLY A 10 53.40 -35.06 -12.66
C GLY A 10 52.87 -33.98 -11.72
N VAL A 11 52.27 -32.93 -12.28
CA VAL A 11 51.48 -31.95 -11.53
C VAL A 11 50.09 -32.54 -11.31
N ASN A 12 49.74 -32.92 -10.08
CA ASN A 12 48.37 -33.25 -9.71
C ASN A 12 47.57 -31.95 -9.57
N ILE A 13 46.87 -31.55 -10.64
CA ILE A 13 45.83 -30.54 -10.58
C ILE A 13 44.55 -31.26 -10.12
N SER A 14 44.24 -31.18 -8.83
CA SER A 14 42.90 -31.51 -8.35
C SER A 14 41.92 -30.43 -8.82
N LEU A 15 41.33 -30.66 -10.00
CA LEU A 15 40.13 -29.94 -10.43
C LEU A 15 38.97 -30.36 -9.51
N ALA A 16 38.68 -29.56 -8.49
CA ALA A 16 37.39 -29.61 -7.83
C ALA A 16 36.35 -29.09 -8.83
N LEU A 17 35.70 -30.00 -9.56
CA LEU A 17 34.45 -29.68 -10.24
C LEU A 17 33.39 -29.44 -9.15
N THR A 18 33.25 -28.19 -8.71
CA THR A 18 31.96 -27.75 -8.16
C THR A 18 30.97 -27.84 -9.31
N ALA A 19 30.20 -28.93 -9.38
CA ALA A 19 29.03 -28.99 -10.24
C ALA A 19 28.17 -27.77 -9.88
N ARG A 20 28.08 -26.79 -10.80
CA ARG A 20 27.04 -25.78 -10.70
C ARG A 20 25.73 -26.54 -10.72
N VAL A 21 25.07 -26.65 -9.56
CA VAL A 21 23.74 -27.25 -9.49
C VAL A 21 22.86 -26.41 -10.40
N ASP A 22 22.28 -27.04 -11.41
CA ASP A 22 21.39 -26.36 -12.34
C ASP A 22 20.17 -25.85 -11.55
N PHE A 23 19.98 -24.53 -11.52
CA PHE A 23 18.91 -23.89 -10.78
C PHE A 23 17.53 -24.38 -11.21
N GLN A 24 17.35 -24.66 -12.51
CA GLN A 24 16.11 -25.20 -13.03
C GLN A 24 15.87 -26.60 -12.47
N ALA A 25 16.88 -27.49 -12.51
CA ALA A 25 16.80 -28.80 -11.90
C ALA A 25 16.55 -28.73 -10.38
N SER A 26 17.18 -27.79 -9.66
CA SER A 26 16.91 -27.57 -8.23
C SER A 26 15.46 -27.19 -7.97
N CYS A 27 14.90 -26.28 -8.77
CA CYS A 27 13.49 -25.89 -8.65
C CYS A 27 12.56 -27.07 -8.93
N GLN A 28 12.79 -27.80 -10.03
CA GLN A 28 11.96 -28.95 -10.40
C GLN A 28 12.02 -30.09 -9.39
N ALA A 29 13.17 -30.29 -8.74
CA ALA A 29 13.34 -31.27 -7.67
C ALA A 29 12.89 -30.76 -6.29
N PHE A 30 12.56 -29.48 -6.15
CA PHE A 30 12.22 -28.90 -4.86
C PHE A 30 10.87 -29.38 -4.38
N SER A 31 10.89 -30.14 -3.29
CA SER A 31 9.70 -30.63 -2.61
C SER A 31 9.82 -30.34 -1.11
N PRO A 32 9.47 -29.12 -0.67
CA PRO A 32 9.57 -28.75 0.74
C PRO A 32 8.67 -29.63 1.61
N ASP A 33 9.09 -29.93 2.84
CA ASP A 33 8.22 -30.58 3.81
C ASP A 33 7.20 -29.54 4.31
N THR A 34 5.96 -29.69 3.89
CA THR A 34 4.86 -28.77 4.21
C THR A 34 3.99 -29.26 5.37
N ARG A 35 4.30 -30.42 5.96
CA ARG A 35 3.45 -31.08 6.99
C ARG A 35 3.37 -30.28 8.28
N ALA A 36 4.44 -29.59 8.66
CA ALA A 36 4.47 -28.78 9.88
C ALA A 36 3.56 -27.54 9.83
N ALA A 37 3.10 -27.15 8.62
CA ALA A 37 2.30 -25.95 8.41
C ALA A 37 0.85 -26.25 7.97
N SER A 38 0.41 -27.52 7.99
CA SER A 38 -0.87 -27.93 7.35
C SER A 38 -0.99 -27.38 5.91
N ALA A 39 0.14 -27.36 5.19
CA ALA A 39 0.23 -26.79 3.87
C ALA A 39 0.24 -27.90 2.81
N HIS A 40 -0.54 -27.68 1.76
CA HIS A 40 -0.62 -28.53 0.58
C HIS A 40 0.05 -27.80 -0.58
N ARG A 41 1.08 -28.41 -1.15
CA ARG A 41 1.72 -27.86 -2.34
C ARG A 41 0.80 -28.01 -3.54
N GLU A 42 0.46 -26.88 -4.16
CA GLU A 42 -0.30 -26.84 -5.41
C GLU A 42 0.64 -26.89 -6.61
N LEU A 43 1.78 -26.20 -6.53
CA LEU A 43 2.68 -25.98 -7.66
C LEU A 43 4.13 -25.80 -7.21
N THR A 44 5.06 -26.30 -8.03
CA THR A 44 6.44 -25.81 -8.07
C THR A 44 6.91 -25.81 -9.52
N GLU A 45 7.31 -24.65 -10.02
CA GLU A 45 7.74 -24.49 -11.41
C GLU A 45 8.91 -23.50 -11.54
N TYR A 46 9.81 -23.81 -12.48
CA TYR A 46 10.83 -22.88 -12.90
C TYR A 46 10.22 -21.92 -13.93
N VAL A 47 10.34 -20.63 -13.70
CA VAL A 47 9.86 -19.57 -14.61
C VAL A 47 11.06 -18.77 -15.10
N PRO A 48 11.38 -18.81 -16.41
CA PRO A 48 12.49 -18.04 -16.97
C PRO A 48 12.14 -16.55 -17.08
N ALA A 49 13.17 -15.71 -17.02
CA ALA A 49 13.06 -14.26 -17.22
C ALA A 49 12.38 -13.92 -18.55
N GLY A 50 11.53 -12.89 -18.55
CA GLY A 50 10.75 -12.43 -19.70
C GLY A 50 9.46 -13.22 -19.95
N THR A 51 9.17 -14.26 -19.17
CA THR A 51 7.91 -15.00 -19.29
C THR A 51 6.74 -14.11 -18.90
N SER A 52 5.72 -14.01 -19.77
CA SER A 52 4.39 -13.53 -19.38
C SER A 52 3.64 -14.70 -18.74
N LEU A 53 3.68 -14.76 -17.41
CA LEU A 53 3.08 -15.83 -16.63
C LEU A 53 1.56 -15.67 -16.64
N SER A 54 0.85 -16.68 -17.16
CA SER A 54 -0.61 -16.73 -17.10
C SER A 54 -1.09 -17.11 -15.69
N LEU A 55 -2.14 -16.45 -15.22
CA LEU A 55 -2.71 -16.62 -13.89
C LEU A 55 -4.17 -17.09 -13.97
N PRO A 56 -4.46 -18.26 -14.58
CA PRO A 56 -5.83 -18.69 -14.89
C PRO A 56 -6.66 -19.05 -13.65
N TYR A 57 -6.00 -19.29 -12.52
CA TYR A 57 -6.66 -19.60 -11.23
C TYR A 57 -6.89 -18.35 -10.38
N ASN A 58 -6.40 -17.19 -10.81
CA ASN A 58 -6.71 -15.94 -10.13
C ASN A 58 -8.17 -15.56 -10.39
N ASP A 59 -8.85 -15.06 -9.37
CA ASP A 59 -10.23 -14.64 -9.53
C ASP A 59 -10.34 -13.52 -10.58
N ALA A 60 -11.31 -13.61 -11.48
CA ALA A 60 -11.44 -12.67 -12.59
C ALA A 60 -11.60 -11.22 -12.11
N THR A 61 -12.23 -11.02 -10.94
CA THR A 61 -12.41 -9.68 -10.35
C THR A 61 -11.10 -9.05 -9.87
N CYS A 62 -10.05 -9.84 -9.66
CA CYS A 62 -8.72 -9.33 -9.34
C CYS A 62 -8.04 -8.61 -10.52
N ALA A 63 -8.59 -8.73 -11.74
CA ALA A 63 -8.14 -8.04 -12.95
C ALA A 63 -6.63 -8.18 -13.25
N ARG A 64 -6.04 -9.34 -12.91
CA ARG A 64 -4.63 -9.68 -13.12
C ARG A 64 -4.52 -11.05 -13.79
N PRO A 65 -4.79 -11.15 -15.10
CA PRO A 65 -4.78 -12.42 -15.82
C PRO A 65 -3.37 -12.90 -16.15
N ASN A 66 -2.37 -12.01 -16.15
CA ASN A 66 -0.98 -12.35 -16.38
C ASN A 66 -0.03 -11.39 -15.66
N GLN A 67 1.23 -11.81 -15.50
CA GLN A 67 2.31 -10.98 -14.97
C GLN A 67 3.62 -11.30 -15.69
N VAL A 68 4.34 -10.28 -16.14
CA VAL A 68 5.71 -10.46 -16.67
C VAL A 68 6.67 -10.75 -15.52
N VAL A 69 7.41 -11.84 -15.65
CA VAL A 69 8.43 -12.28 -14.68
C VAL A 69 9.80 -11.77 -15.13
N PRO A 70 10.43 -10.83 -14.41
CA PRO A 70 11.60 -10.12 -14.91
C PRO A 70 12.92 -10.90 -14.78
N VAL A 71 12.95 -11.97 -13.97
CA VAL A 71 14.17 -12.73 -13.65
C VAL A 71 13.88 -14.23 -13.59
N ASP A 72 14.90 -15.06 -13.80
CA ASP A 72 14.80 -16.50 -13.60
C ASP A 72 14.45 -16.79 -12.13
N LEU A 73 13.36 -17.52 -11.88
CA LEU A 73 12.90 -17.83 -10.53
C LEU A 73 12.29 -19.22 -10.41
N CYS A 74 12.20 -19.71 -9.17
CA CYS A 74 11.38 -20.84 -8.79
C CYS A 74 10.10 -20.32 -8.15
N ARG A 75 8.95 -20.60 -8.76
CA ARG A 75 7.63 -20.27 -8.25
C ARG A 75 7.08 -21.46 -7.47
N VAL A 76 6.63 -21.22 -6.25
CA VAL A 76 5.99 -22.22 -5.39
C VAL A 76 4.64 -21.69 -4.95
N ALA A 77 3.57 -22.44 -5.20
CA ALA A 77 2.24 -22.11 -4.67
C ALA A 77 1.79 -23.16 -3.66
N LEU A 78 1.26 -22.69 -2.54
CA LEU A 78 0.80 -23.50 -1.42
C LEU A 78 -0.62 -23.08 -1.02
N TYR A 79 -1.47 -24.05 -0.72
CA TYR A 79 -2.69 -23.82 0.05
C TYR A 79 -2.42 -24.21 1.51
N VAL A 80 -2.69 -23.30 2.44
CA VAL A 80 -2.41 -23.49 3.87
C VAL A 80 -3.71 -23.41 4.64
N GLU A 81 -4.11 -24.51 5.28
CA GLU A 81 -5.30 -24.53 6.13
C GLU A 81 -5.06 -23.66 7.38
N THR A 82 -5.95 -22.71 7.64
CA THR A 82 -5.87 -21.82 8.81
C THR A 82 -6.91 -22.15 9.88
N SER A 83 -7.95 -22.91 9.51
CA SER A 83 -8.92 -23.54 10.38
C SER A 83 -9.59 -24.72 9.63
N ASN A 84 -10.62 -25.34 10.20
CA ASN A 84 -11.43 -26.34 9.50
C ASN A 84 -12.37 -25.74 8.43
N ARG A 85 -12.45 -24.41 8.32
CA ARG A 85 -13.39 -23.68 7.45
C ARG A 85 -12.79 -22.42 6.79
N SER A 86 -11.46 -22.32 6.79
CA SER A 86 -10.68 -21.23 6.18
C SER A 86 -9.30 -21.73 5.78
N GLY A 87 -8.71 -21.08 4.78
CA GLY A 87 -7.35 -21.36 4.33
C GLY A 87 -6.85 -20.28 3.38
N VAL A 88 -5.53 -20.23 3.23
CA VAL A 88 -4.83 -19.17 2.53
C VAL A 88 -4.02 -19.78 1.39
N THR A 89 -4.25 -19.29 0.18
CA THR A 89 -3.33 -19.53 -0.95
C THR A 89 -2.19 -18.54 -0.86
N THR A 90 -0.96 -19.04 -0.86
CA THR A 90 0.25 -18.24 -0.82
C THR A 90 1.20 -18.63 -1.95
N GLU A 91 1.82 -17.63 -2.55
CA GLU A 91 2.81 -17.84 -3.60
C GLU A 91 4.15 -17.26 -3.21
N LEU A 92 5.20 -18.02 -3.47
CA LEU A 92 6.58 -17.65 -3.23
C LEU A 92 7.33 -17.59 -4.57
N TRP A 93 8.03 -16.49 -4.78
CA TRP A 93 8.88 -16.27 -5.95
C TRP A 93 10.33 -16.21 -5.46
N LEU A 94 11.09 -17.26 -5.79
CA LEU A 94 12.46 -17.49 -5.32
C LEU A 94 13.42 -17.24 -6.49
N PRO A 95 14.00 -16.03 -6.65
CA PRO A 95 14.87 -15.72 -7.78
C PRO A 95 16.19 -16.49 -7.73
N ARG A 96 16.77 -16.77 -8.91
CA ARG A 96 18.11 -17.37 -9.01
C ARG A 96 19.16 -16.48 -8.34
N ASN A 97 19.11 -15.18 -8.61
CA ASN A 97 20.03 -14.18 -8.06
C ASN A 97 19.48 -13.63 -6.74
N TRP A 98 19.42 -14.49 -5.73
CA TRP A 98 18.93 -14.10 -4.41
C TRP A 98 20.00 -13.34 -3.62
N THR A 99 19.61 -12.20 -3.04
CA THR A 99 20.48 -11.31 -2.26
C THR A 99 20.60 -11.71 -0.79
N GLY A 100 19.87 -12.74 -0.36
CA GLY A 100 19.70 -13.09 1.05
C GLY A 100 18.48 -12.43 1.69
N ARG A 101 17.81 -11.48 1.03
CA ARG A 101 16.66 -10.75 1.58
C ARG A 101 15.34 -11.47 1.35
N PHE A 102 14.44 -11.36 2.31
CA PHE A 102 13.05 -11.83 2.20
C PHE A 102 12.10 -10.63 2.10
N LEU A 103 11.03 -10.74 1.32
CA LEU A 103 9.99 -9.70 1.19
C LEU A 103 8.59 -10.32 1.29
N GLY A 104 7.75 -9.78 2.17
CA GLY A 104 6.30 -10.03 2.15
C GLY A 104 5.57 -8.90 1.41
N THR A 105 4.54 -9.25 0.65
CA THR A 105 3.63 -8.28 0.01
C THR A 105 2.26 -8.26 0.68
N GLY A 106 1.50 -7.19 0.45
CA GLY A 106 0.13 -7.01 0.96
C GLY A 106 -0.98 -7.13 -0.08
N ASN A 107 -2.19 -6.79 0.35
CA ASN A 107 -3.41 -6.82 -0.47
C ASN A 107 -4.01 -5.41 -0.64
N GLY A 108 -5.21 -5.33 -1.21
CA GLY A 108 -5.96 -4.08 -1.44
C GLY A 108 -7.42 -4.17 -0.99
N GLY A 109 -8.07 -3.02 -0.81
CA GLY A 109 -9.52 -2.95 -0.55
C GLY A 109 -10.01 -3.89 0.56
N ILE A 110 -10.96 -4.76 0.20
CA ILE A 110 -11.42 -5.93 0.97
C ILE A 110 -11.16 -7.24 0.19
N ASP A 111 -10.14 -7.19 -0.69
CA ASP A 111 -9.87 -8.27 -1.63
C ASP A 111 -9.04 -9.41 -1.01
N GLY A 112 -9.07 -10.52 -1.73
CA GLY A 112 -8.19 -11.66 -1.59
C GLY A 112 -7.28 -11.82 -2.80
N CYS A 113 -6.79 -10.71 -3.36
CA CYS A 113 -6.03 -10.72 -4.60
C CYS A 113 -4.53 -10.68 -4.31
N ILE A 114 -3.78 -11.67 -4.79
CA ILE A 114 -2.31 -11.63 -4.78
C ILE A 114 -1.85 -10.52 -5.74
N LYS A 115 -1.01 -9.60 -5.25
CA LYS A 115 -0.39 -8.53 -6.04
C LYS A 115 0.85 -9.00 -6.77
N TYR A 116 0.66 -9.76 -7.85
CA TYR A 116 1.75 -10.35 -8.63
C TYR A 116 2.76 -9.33 -9.16
N GLU A 117 2.32 -8.10 -9.43
CA GLU A 117 3.19 -6.98 -9.78
C GLU A 117 4.23 -6.69 -8.67
N ASP A 118 3.83 -6.76 -7.40
CA ASP A 118 4.73 -6.55 -6.25
C ASP A 118 5.65 -7.77 -6.04
N LEU A 119 5.17 -9.00 -6.31
CA LEU A 119 6.04 -10.18 -6.34
C LEU A 119 7.13 -10.05 -7.42
N ALA A 120 6.76 -9.63 -8.62
CA ALA A 120 7.68 -9.41 -9.72
C ALA A 120 8.71 -8.32 -9.38
N TYR A 121 8.25 -7.21 -8.77
CA TYR A 121 9.11 -6.12 -8.34
C TYR A 121 10.15 -6.54 -7.29
N GLY A 122 9.73 -7.28 -6.26
CA GLY A 122 10.65 -7.82 -5.27
C GLY A 122 11.63 -8.84 -5.87
N ALA A 123 11.14 -9.76 -6.72
CA ALA A 123 11.98 -10.78 -7.34
C ALA A 123 13.02 -10.16 -8.28
N ALA A 124 12.65 -9.13 -9.05
CA ALA A 124 13.59 -8.34 -9.88
C ALA A 124 14.76 -7.77 -9.07
N ASN A 125 14.52 -7.43 -7.81
CA ASN A 125 15.53 -6.86 -6.92
C ASN A 125 16.16 -7.92 -5.99
N GLY A 126 16.02 -9.20 -6.35
CA GLY A 126 16.71 -10.31 -5.71
C GLY A 126 16.20 -10.67 -4.32
N PHE A 127 14.96 -10.34 -3.99
CA PHE A 127 14.28 -10.81 -2.79
C PHE A 127 13.64 -12.18 -3.04
N ALA A 128 13.65 -13.04 -2.03
CA ALA A 128 12.69 -14.14 -1.95
C ALA A 128 11.36 -13.53 -1.51
N VAL A 129 10.36 -13.54 -2.40
CA VAL A 129 9.12 -12.79 -2.18
C VAL A 129 7.96 -13.73 -1.89
N VAL A 130 7.08 -13.37 -0.96
CA VAL A 130 5.82 -14.05 -0.71
C VAL A 130 4.63 -13.10 -0.83
N GLY A 131 3.52 -13.59 -1.37
CA GLY A 131 2.21 -12.95 -1.30
C GLY A 131 1.13 -13.97 -0.95
N SER A 132 -0.05 -13.49 -0.57
CA SER A 132 -1.19 -14.36 -0.28
C SER A 132 -2.52 -13.77 -0.75
N ASN A 133 -3.52 -14.63 -0.89
CA ASN A 133 -4.89 -14.26 -1.22
C ASN A 133 -5.67 -13.76 0.01
N ASN A 134 -5.01 -13.42 1.12
CA ASN A 134 -5.68 -12.80 2.28
C ASN A 134 -6.79 -13.66 2.94
N GLY A 135 -6.90 -14.95 2.61
CA GLY A 135 -7.90 -15.88 3.15
C GLY A 135 -9.14 -16.14 2.28
N HIS A 136 -9.27 -15.47 1.13
CA HIS A 136 -10.37 -15.69 0.18
C HIS A 136 -9.96 -15.33 -1.25
N ASN A 137 -10.83 -15.54 -2.23
CA ASN A 137 -10.54 -15.18 -3.63
C ASN A 137 -11.48 -14.07 -4.09
N GLY A 138 -10.96 -13.17 -4.92
CA GLY A 138 -11.71 -12.09 -5.53
C GLY A 138 -11.81 -10.83 -4.67
N THR A 139 -12.62 -9.88 -5.13
CA THR A 139 -12.69 -8.52 -4.58
C THR A 139 -13.89 -8.29 -3.65
N THR A 140 -14.67 -9.34 -3.37
CA THR A 140 -15.87 -9.27 -2.54
C THR A 140 -15.62 -9.79 -1.13
N ALA A 141 -16.33 -9.27 -0.14
CA ALA A 141 -16.35 -9.71 1.25
C ALA A 141 -17.42 -10.80 1.54
N ALA A 142 -18.06 -11.37 0.51
CA ALA A 142 -19.11 -12.38 0.70
C ALA A 142 -18.61 -13.60 1.51
N SER A 143 -17.32 -13.92 1.40
CA SER A 143 -16.65 -14.98 2.17
C SER A 143 -16.57 -14.71 3.68
N PHE A 144 -16.73 -13.45 4.12
CA PHE A 144 -16.71 -13.07 5.54
C PHE A 144 -18.04 -13.38 6.23
N PHE A 145 -19.12 -13.49 5.46
CA PHE A 145 -20.47 -13.66 6.00
C PHE A 145 -20.59 -14.94 6.81
N HIS A 146 -20.94 -14.80 8.08
CA HIS A 146 -20.97 -15.88 9.08
C HIS A 146 -19.68 -16.71 9.16
N ASN A 147 -18.52 -16.16 8.77
CA ASN A 147 -17.24 -16.84 8.75
C ASN A 147 -16.12 -16.02 9.43
N PRO A 148 -16.05 -16.05 10.78
CA PRO A 148 -15.03 -15.29 11.52
C PRO A 148 -13.60 -15.78 11.25
N ASP A 149 -13.41 -17.01 10.75
CA ASP A 149 -12.09 -17.55 10.46
C ASP A 149 -11.47 -16.96 9.20
N VAL A 150 -12.26 -16.78 8.14
CA VAL A 150 -11.82 -16.02 6.95
C VAL A 150 -11.58 -14.55 7.32
N LEU A 151 -12.41 -13.99 8.21
CA LEU A 151 -12.19 -12.63 8.70
C LEU A 151 -10.90 -12.50 9.51
N ALA A 152 -10.50 -13.52 10.27
CA ALA A 152 -9.21 -13.57 10.96
C ALA A 152 -8.03 -13.64 9.96
N ASP A 153 -8.17 -14.40 8.88
CA ASP A 153 -7.20 -14.45 7.78
C ASP A 153 -6.99 -13.05 7.17
N PHE A 154 -8.09 -12.38 6.81
CA PHE A 154 -8.09 -11.03 6.24
C PHE A 154 -7.50 -9.97 7.20
N SER A 155 -7.81 -10.10 8.49
CA SER A 155 -7.47 -9.08 9.49
C SER A 155 -6.00 -9.12 9.90
N TRP A 156 -5.40 -10.31 10.05
CA TRP A 156 -4.02 -10.42 10.52
C TRP A 156 -3.33 -11.74 10.15
N ARG A 157 -4.07 -12.86 10.05
CA ARG A 157 -3.47 -14.20 10.04
C ARG A 157 -2.83 -14.57 8.71
N ALA A 158 -3.37 -14.15 7.57
CA ALA A 158 -2.83 -14.51 6.25
C ALA A 158 -1.43 -13.94 5.99
N LEU A 159 -1.21 -12.66 6.33
CA LEU A 159 0.12 -12.05 6.21
C LEU A 159 1.15 -12.72 7.12
N HIS A 160 0.80 -12.93 8.39
CA HIS A 160 1.71 -13.57 9.34
C HIS A 160 2.07 -15.00 8.89
N LEU A 161 1.05 -15.80 8.55
CA LEU A 161 1.23 -17.17 8.11
C LEU A 161 2.10 -17.27 6.86
N SER A 162 1.76 -16.51 5.81
CA SER A 162 2.53 -16.52 4.57
C SER A 162 3.98 -16.05 4.79
N THR A 163 4.22 -15.13 5.73
CA THR A 163 5.57 -14.72 6.12
C THR A 163 6.34 -15.85 6.81
N VAL A 164 5.73 -16.52 7.79
CA VAL A 164 6.36 -17.63 8.52
C VAL A 164 6.68 -18.79 7.58
N VAL A 165 5.70 -19.24 6.79
CA VAL A 165 5.90 -20.30 5.80
C VAL A 165 6.91 -19.86 4.74
N GLY A 166 6.79 -18.63 4.25
CA GLY A 166 7.69 -18.01 3.29
C GLY A 166 9.17 -18.12 3.69
N LYS A 167 9.48 -17.74 4.93
CA LYS A 167 10.84 -17.82 5.48
C LYS A 167 11.35 -19.27 5.60
N GLN A 168 10.47 -20.20 6.00
CA GLN A 168 10.83 -21.63 6.09
C GLN A 168 11.18 -22.21 4.72
N ILE A 169 10.34 -21.94 3.71
CA ILE A 169 10.55 -22.40 2.33
C ILE A 169 11.80 -21.74 1.73
N THR A 170 12.01 -20.44 1.95
CA THR A 170 13.22 -19.73 1.54
C THR A 170 14.47 -20.41 2.08
N ARG A 171 14.48 -20.73 3.38
CA ARG A 171 15.60 -21.45 4.01
C ARG A 171 15.80 -22.84 3.41
N ALA A 172 14.72 -23.58 3.18
CA ALA A 172 14.78 -24.93 2.62
C ALA A 172 15.31 -24.92 1.18
N PHE A 173 14.93 -23.93 0.37
CA PHE A 173 15.33 -23.83 -1.03
C PHE A 173 16.79 -23.40 -1.22
N TYR A 174 17.22 -22.33 -0.54
CA TYR A 174 18.59 -21.81 -0.67
C TYR A 174 19.61 -22.48 0.25
N GLY A 175 19.17 -23.36 1.16
CA GLY A 175 20.03 -24.02 2.15
C GLY A 175 20.56 -23.11 3.25
N GLN A 176 20.10 -21.85 3.33
CA GLN A 176 20.49 -20.87 4.34
C GLN A 176 19.34 -19.92 4.67
N SER A 177 19.29 -19.42 5.90
CA SER A 177 18.28 -18.44 6.32
C SER A 177 18.46 -17.10 5.60
N HIS A 178 17.36 -16.35 5.46
CA HIS A 178 17.43 -14.96 5.01
C HIS A 178 18.26 -14.11 5.99
N THR A 179 18.89 -13.04 5.49
CA THR A 179 19.67 -12.08 6.30
C THR A 179 18.78 -11.03 6.94
N LYS A 180 17.86 -10.47 6.15
CA LYS A 180 16.87 -9.46 6.55
C LYS A 180 15.52 -9.74 5.90
N SER A 181 14.46 -9.31 6.57
CA SER A 181 13.07 -9.49 6.18
C SER A 181 12.37 -8.15 6.02
N TYR A 182 11.67 -7.96 4.92
CA TYR A 182 11.03 -6.70 4.56
C TYR A 182 9.56 -6.90 4.25
N TYR A 183 8.78 -5.84 4.38
CA TYR A 183 7.40 -5.78 3.95
C TYR A 183 7.15 -4.60 3.02
N LEU A 184 6.35 -4.81 1.98
CA LEU A 184 5.85 -3.76 1.09
C LEU A 184 4.34 -3.90 0.89
N GLY A 185 3.60 -2.84 1.20
CA GLY A 185 2.17 -2.79 0.98
C GLY A 185 1.62 -1.37 0.98
N CYS A 186 0.55 -1.16 0.21
CA CYS A 186 -0.18 0.10 0.16
C CYS A 186 -1.69 -0.13 0.29
N SER A 187 -2.44 0.85 0.80
CA SER A 187 -3.88 0.76 1.09
C SER A 187 -4.17 -0.20 2.25
N LEU A 188 -5.00 -1.23 2.05
CA LEU A 188 -5.12 -2.34 3.00
C LEU A 188 -3.75 -2.94 3.34
N GLY A 189 -2.83 -3.06 2.38
CA GLY A 189 -1.45 -3.45 2.63
C GLY A 189 -0.71 -2.53 3.61
N GLY A 190 -0.94 -1.23 3.53
CA GLY A 190 -0.36 -0.30 4.51
C GLY A 190 -0.87 -0.58 5.93
N ARG A 191 -2.16 -0.90 6.08
CA ARG A 191 -2.73 -1.37 7.36
C ARG A 191 -2.09 -2.69 7.81
N GLN A 192 -2.00 -3.68 6.93
CA GLN A 192 -1.42 -5.00 7.23
C GLN A 192 0.03 -4.88 7.74
N GLY A 193 0.85 -4.05 7.09
CA GLY A 193 2.23 -3.78 7.52
C GLY A 193 2.30 -3.19 8.93
N ILE A 194 1.51 -2.15 9.21
CA ILE A 194 1.46 -1.54 10.55
C ILE A 194 0.92 -2.54 11.59
N ASN A 195 -0.10 -3.33 11.25
CA ASN A 195 -0.61 -4.38 12.12
C ASN A 195 0.45 -5.44 12.43
N SER A 196 1.28 -5.82 11.45
CA SER A 196 2.40 -6.74 11.66
C SER A 196 3.42 -6.16 12.63
N ALA A 197 3.75 -4.87 12.55
CA ALA A 197 4.63 -4.22 13.54
C ALA A 197 4.08 -4.31 14.98
N VAL A 198 2.75 -4.26 15.12
CA VAL A 198 2.06 -4.35 16.42
C VAL A 198 2.05 -5.78 16.92
N GLU A 199 1.42 -6.69 16.17
CA GLU A 199 1.09 -8.05 16.61
C GLU A 199 2.26 -9.02 16.45
N PHE A 200 3.05 -8.86 15.38
CA PHE A 200 4.12 -9.77 14.98
C PHE A 200 5.42 -9.00 14.69
N PRO A 201 6.00 -8.29 15.68
CA PRO A 201 7.14 -7.41 15.46
C PRO A 201 8.39 -8.12 14.89
N ASP A 202 8.48 -9.45 15.02
CA ASP A 202 9.57 -10.28 14.52
C ASP A 202 9.39 -10.72 13.05
N ASP A 203 8.25 -10.40 12.43
CA ASP A 203 7.99 -10.74 11.04
C ASP A 203 8.88 -9.95 10.06
N PHE A 204 9.14 -8.67 10.32
CA PHE A 204 9.87 -7.83 9.36
C PHE A 204 10.86 -6.90 10.05
N ASP A 205 12.08 -6.81 9.54
CA ASP A 205 13.09 -5.82 9.94
C ASP A 205 12.79 -4.41 9.40
N GLY A 206 12.20 -4.34 8.21
CA GLY A 206 11.77 -3.11 7.56
C GLY A 206 10.34 -3.22 7.03
N ILE A 207 9.50 -2.22 7.30
CA ILE A 207 8.11 -2.17 6.82
C ILE A 207 7.91 -0.90 5.99
N LEU A 208 7.48 -1.05 4.75
CA LEU A 208 6.96 0.02 3.90
C LEU A 208 5.43 -0.06 3.86
N ALA A 209 4.76 0.95 4.43
CA ALA A 209 3.31 1.00 4.54
C ALA A 209 2.74 2.28 3.89
N GLY A 210 2.29 2.18 2.64
CA GLY A 210 1.72 3.30 1.87
C GLY A 210 0.21 3.50 2.07
N SER A 211 -0.27 4.75 2.04
CA SER A 211 -1.67 5.17 2.19
C SER A 211 -2.47 4.23 3.12
N PRO A 212 -2.04 4.03 4.38
CA PRO A 212 -2.48 2.88 5.16
C PRO A 212 -3.94 3.02 5.60
N ALA A 213 -4.73 1.95 5.41
CA ALA A 213 -6.14 1.87 5.81
C ALA A 213 -6.33 1.66 7.34
N LEU A 214 -5.73 2.55 8.14
CA LEU A 214 -5.81 2.56 9.60
C LEU A 214 -7.11 3.19 10.11
N ASP A 215 -7.44 2.94 11.37
CA ASP A 215 -8.75 3.27 11.96
C ASP A 215 -9.88 2.65 11.12
N PHE A 216 -9.68 1.39 10.72
CA PHE A 216 -10.39 0.73 9.62
C PHE A 216 -11.92 0.80 9.77
N ASN A 217 -12.45 0.57 10.96
CA ASN A 217 -13.90 0.63 11.24
C ASN A 217 -14.48 2.04 10.99
N ASN A 218 -13.72 3.08 11.34
CA ASN A 218 -14.12 4.46 11.08
C ASN A 218 -13.88 4.86 9.62
N LEU A 219 -12.84 4.33 8.96
CA LEU A 219 -12.62 4.51 7.53
C LEU A 219 -13.78 3.94 6.70
N VAL A 220 -14.25 2.73 7.00
CA VAL A 220 -15.39 2.14 6.27
C VAL A 220 -16.67 2.95 6.50
N SER A 221 -16.87 3.47 7.71
CA SER A 221 -17.99 4.33 8.08
C SER A 221 -17.95 5.69 7.36
N TRP A 222 -16.80 6.35 7.34
CA TRP A 222 -16.59 7.60 6.60
C TRP A 222 -16.81 7.44 5.09
N ARG A 223 -16.37 6.32 4.51
CA ARG A 223 -16.65 6.01 3.11
C ARG A 223 -18.14 5.76 2.86
N ALA A 224 -18.84 5.10 3.79
CA ALA A 224 -20.28 4.87 3.69
C ALA A 224 -21.09 6.17 3.82
N SER A 225 -20.61 7.16 4.58
CA SER A 225 -21.32 8.43 4.78
C SER A 225 -21.42 9.31 3.54
N PHE A 226 -20.63 9.07 2.50
CA PHE A 226 -20.70 9.87 1.27
C PHE A 226 -22.02 9.70 0.52
N LEU A 227 -22.57 8.49 0.42
CA LEU A 227 -23.80 8.28 -0.35
C LEU A 227 -25.01 9.04 0.23
N PRO A 228 -25.28 9.02 1.56
CA PRO A 228 -26.31 9.87 2.15
C PRO A 228 -26.07 11.38 1.96
N VAL A 229 -24.82 11.80 1.80
CA VAL A 229 -24.46 13.21 1.56
C VAL A 229 -24.66 13.61 0.11
N THR A 230 -24.16 12.83 -0.85
CA THR A 230 -24.24 13.17 -2.28
C THR A 230 -25.60 12.85 -2.88
N GLY A 231 -26.38 11.98 -2.24
CA GLY A 231 -27.54 11.35 -2.83
C GLY A 231 -27.16 10.39 -3.97
N SER A 232 -28.19 9.77 -4.56
CA SER A 232 -28.03 8.96 -5.77
C SER A 232 -27.82 9.82 -7.02
N ALA A 233 -27.33 9.23 -8.12
CA ALA A 233 -27.23 9.92 -9.41
C ALA A 233 -28.56 10.47 -9.98
N ASN A 234 -29.71 10.05 -9.44
CA ASN A 234 -31.04 10.54 -9.83
C ASN A 234 -31.54 11.71 -8.96
N SER A 235 -30.78 12.10 -7.92
CA SER A 235 -31.15 13.21 -7.04
C SER A 235 -30.99 14.53 -7.78
N THR A 236 -31.88 15.50 -7.55
CA THR A 236 -31.90 16.78 -8.27
C THR A 236 -30.66 17.64 -7.99
N ASP A 237 -30.08 17.46 -6.81
CA ASP A 237 -28.91 18.14 -6.27
C ASP A 237 -27.61 17.33 -6.45
N PHE A 238 -27.65 16.17 -7.11
CA PHE A 238 -26.46 15.36 -7.34
C PHE A 238 -25.41 16.11 -8.18
N ILE A 239 -24.17 16.12 -7.70
CA ILE A 239 -23.03 16.71 -8.41
C ILE A 239 -22.33 15.61 -9.20
N ASN A 240 -22.49 15.62 -10.52
CA ASN A 240 -21.84 14.64 -11.39
C ASN A 240 -20.31 14.85 -11.46
N ALA A 241 -19.60 13.82 -11.91
CA ALA A 241 -18.14 13.85 -12.00
C ALA A 241 -17.59 14.96 -12.90
N SER A 242 -18.31 15.33 -13.97
CA SER A 242 -17.92 16.46 -14.83
C SER A 242 -17.90 17.77 -14.06
N THR A 243 -18.89 18.01 -13.20
CA THR A 243 -18.97 19.24 -12.39
C THR A 243 -17.85 19.28 -11.34
N TRP A 244 -17.56 18.14 -10.69
CA TRP A 244 -16.39 18.03 -9.81
C TRP A 244 -15.08 18.35 -10.53
N LYS A 245 -14.88 17.78 -11.72
CA LYS A 245 -13.62 17.90 -12.48
C LYS A 245 -13.43 19.25 -13.17
N ASN A 246 -14.50 19.83 -13.70
CA ASN A 246 -14.43 20.98 -14.60
C ASN A 246 -14.86 22.30 -13.94
N LEU A 247 -15.50 22.25 -12.77
CA LEU A 247 -15.92 23.46 -12.03
C LEU A 247 -15.31 23.50 -10.63
N ILE A 248 -15.50 22.44 -9.82
CA ILE A 248 -15.08 22.46 -8.41
C ILE A 248 -13.57 22.35 -8.27
N HIS A 249 -12.93 21.35 -8.89
CA HIS A 249 -11.49 21.16 -8.78
C HIS A 249 -10.66 22.36 -9.28
N PRO A 250 -10.97 22.98 -10.44
CA PRO A 250 -10.30 24.22 -10.85
C PRO A 250 -10.46 25.35 -9.82
N GLN A 251 -11.62 25.45 -9.16
CA GLN A 251 -11.85 26.46 -8.15
C GLN A 251 -11.14 26.15 -6.82
N VAL A 252 -10.94 24.87 -6.49
CA VAL A 252 -10.08 24.42 -5.39
C VAL A 252 -8.64 24.87 -5.66
N LEU A 253 -8.10 24.58 -6.84
CA LEU A 253 -6.75 25.02 -7.23
C LEU A 253 -6.64 26.55 -7.22
N ALA A 254 -7.63 27.27 -7.74
CA ALA A 254 -7.63 28.73 -7.73
C ALA A 254 -7.55 29.35 -6.32
N GLN A 255 -8.00 28.64 -5.28
CA GLN A 255 -7.89 29.10 -3.89
C GLN A 255 -6.64 28.56 -3.18
N CYS A 256 -6.10 27.41 -3.62
CA CYS A 256 -5.17 26.65 -2.80
C CYS A 256 -3.83 26.28 -3.44
N ASP A 257 -3.71 26.30 -4.77
CA ASP A 257 -2.47 25.91 -5.47
C ASP A 257 -1.31 26.82 -5.04
N THR A 258 -1.51 28.13 -5.13
CA THR A 258 -0.46 29.10 -4.80
C THR A 258 -0.15 29.30 -3.31
N ILE A 259 -0.74 28.51 -2.40
CA ILE A 259 -0.45 28.58 -0.96
C ILE A 259 1.03 28.23 -0.69
N ASP A 260 1.59 27.31 -1.46
CA ASP A 260 3.01 26.94 -1.39
C ASP A 260 3.92 27.84 -2.26
N CYS A 261 3.37 28.93 -2.80
CA CYS A 261 4.01 29.94 -3.66
C CYS A 261 4.33 29.48 -5.08
N VAL A 262 3.76 28.36 -5.54
CA VAL A 262 3.89 27.87 -6.93
C VAL A 262 2.50 27.66 -7.55
N ASP A 263 2.35 27.97 -8.83
CA ASP A 263 1.15 27.71 -9.63
C ASP A 263 1.48 26.54 -10.58
N ASP A 264 1.41 25.32 -10.07
CA ASP A 264 1.76 24.09 -10.80
C ASP A 264 0.62 23.05 -10.82
N GLY A 265 -0.57 23.41 -10.32
CA GLY A 265 -1.73 22.54 -10.21
C GLY A 265 -1.60 21.47 -9.13
N ILE A 266 -0.70 21.66 -8.15
CA ILE A 266 -0.41 20.74 -7.06
C ILE A 266 -0.47 21.49 -5.74
N ILE A 267 -1.43 21.10 -4.89
CA ILE A 267 -1.45 21.55 -3.50
C ILE A 267 -0.38 20.77 -2.73
N GLU A 268 0.75 21.41 -2.39
CA GLU A 268 1.89 20.73 -1.75
C GLU A 268 1.57 20.24 -0.33
N ASP A 269 0.82 21.02 0.43
CA ASP A 269 0.29 20.66 1.76
C ASP A 269 -1.20 21.02 1.88
N PRO A 270 -2.12 20.05 1.68
CA PRO A 270 -3.55 20.34 1.69
C PRO A 270 -4.09 20.67 3.09
N SER A 271 -3.31 20.51 4.17
CA SER A 271 -3.72 20.96 5.50
C SER A 271 -3.85 22.49 5.62
N LEU A 272 -3.29 23.23 4.65
CA LEU A 272 -3.37 24.69 4.56
C LEU A 272 -4.53 25.18 3.68
N CYS A 273 -5.15 24.29 2.90
CA CYS A 273 -6.23 24.65 1.99
C CYS A 273 -7.59 24.70 2.72
N ASP A 274 -8.06 25.91 3.01
CA ASP A 274 -9.43 26.17 3.51
C ASP A 274 -10.36 26.56 2.35
N PHE A 275 -10.76 25.55 1.57
CA PHE A 275 -11.58 25.79 0.38
C PHE A 275 -13.00 26.29 0.73
N ARG A 276 -13.42 27.37 0.05
CA ARG A 276 -14.72 28.02 0.23
C ARG A 276 -15.62 27.82 -1.00
N PRO A 277 -16.53 26.82 -1.01
CA PRO A 277 -17.34 26.50 -2.18
C PRO A 277 -18.43 27.54 -2.49
N GLU A 278 -18.70 28.48 -1.58
CA GLU A 278 -19.74 29.50 -1.76
C GLU A 278 -19.47 30.43 -2.94
N ILE A 279 -18.20 30.55 -3.36
CA ILE A 279 -17.82 31.30 -4.57
C ILE A 279 -18.43 30.72 -5.84
N LEU A 280 -18.79 29.42 -5.82
CA LEU A 280 -19.42 28.73 -6.96
C LEU A 280 -20.94 28.83 -6.93
N ALA A 281 -21.55 29.48 -5.95
CA ALA A 281 -23.00 29.55 -5.85
C ALA A 281 -23.62 30.31 -7.03
N CYS A 282 -24.71 29.78 -7.60
CA CYS A 282 -25.44 30.44 -8.68
C CYS A 282 -25.99 31.79 -8.23
N THR A 283 -25.79 32.83 -9.04
CA THR A 283 -26.36 34.16 -8.76
C THR A 283 -27.77 34.34 -9.33
N ASN A 284 -28.12 33.51 -10.32
CA ASN A 284 -29.43 33.43 -10.94
C ASN A 284 -29.69 32.03 -11.49
N ASP A 285 -30.97 31.62 -11.59
CA ASP A 285 -31.36 30.26 -11.97
C ASP A 285 -31.06 29.87 -13.43
N ALA A 286 -30.55 30.79 -14.25
CA ALA A 286 -30.22 30.57 -15.66
C ALA A 286 -28.74 30.25 -15.90
N GLU A 287 -27.89 30.28 -14.86
CA GLU A 287 -26.47 29.97 -14.94
C GLU A 287 -26.23 28.45 -15.02
N ASN A 288 -25.46 28.02 -16.03
CA ASN A 288 -25.15 26.59 -16.26
C ASN A 288 -23.74 26.19 -15.76
N ASN A 289 -23.06 27.04 -15.00
CA ASN A 289 -21.68 26.81 -14.53
C ASN A 289 -21.46 27.29 -13.09
N CYS A 290 -22.37 26.89 -12.22
CA CYS A 290 -22.41 27.23 -10.79
C CYS A 290 -23.09 26.09 -10.03
N LEU A 291 -23.08 26.17 -8.70
CA LEU A 291 -23.68 25.20 -7.80
C LEU A 291 -24.95 25.79 -7.18
N SER A 292 -26.01 24.97 -7.07
CA SER A 292 -27.17 25.32 -6.25
C SER A 292 -26.77 25.43 -4.76
N PRO A 293 -27.59 26.10 -3.91
CA PRO A 293 -27.33 26.14 -2.47
C PRO A 293 -27.15 24.75 -1.84
N GLU A 294 -27.92 23.75 -2.28
CA GLU A 294 -27.82 22.36 -1.83
C GLU A 294 -26.50 21.72 -2.28
N GLN A 295 -26.08 21.95 -3.52
CA GLN A 295 -24.81 21.46 -4.04
C GLN A 295 -23.61 22.08 -3.30
N VAL A 296 -23.64 23.38 -2.98
CA VAL A 296 -22.61 24.03 -2.15
C VAL A 296 -22.50 23.33 -0.79
N GLU A 297 -23.63 22.97 -0.19
CA GLU A 297 -23.64 22.26 1.10
C GLU A 297 -23.15 20.81 0.97
N ILE A 298 -23.42 20.11 -0.14
CA ILE A 298 -22.83 18.81 -0.43
C ILE A 298 -21.30 18.91 -0.46
N VAL A 299 -20.75 19.90 -1.18
CA VAL A 299 -19.28 20.11 -1.25
C VAL A 299 -18.71 20.38 0.13
N ARG A 300 -19.37 21.24 0.93
CA ARG A 300 -18.94 21.53 2.30
C ARG A 300 -18.90 20.28 3.17
N LYS A 301 -19.95 19.45 3.14
CA LYS A 301 -20.04 18.22 3.93
C LYS A 301 -18.99 17.18 3.51
N VAL A 302 -18.78 17.02 2.21
CA VAL A 302 -17.75 16.13 1.64
C VAL A 302 -16.34 16.48 2.15
N LEU A 303 -16.04 17.78 2.26
CA LEU A 303 -14.76 18.30 2.72
C LEU A 303 -14.75 18.61 4.23
N SER A 304 -15.73 18.09 4.99
CA SER A 304 -15.79 18.24 6.44
C SER A 304 -15.46 16.93 7.17
N PRO A 305 -14.93 16.99 8.39
CA PRO A 305 -14.71 15.78 9.19
C PRO A 305 -16.05 15.15 9.60
N MET A 306 -16.04 13.83 9.77
CA MET A 306 -17.17 13.07 10.27
C MET A 306 -17.10 12.97 11.80
N TYR A 307 -18.16 13.39 12.49
CA TYR A 307 -18.27 13.36 13.95
C TYR A 307 -19.37 12.41 14.42
N GLY A 308 -19.16 11.82 15.59
CA GLY A 308 -20.17 11.05 16.31
C GLY A 308 -21.20 11.94 16.99
N ALA A 309 -22.27 11.32 17.51
CA ALA A 309 -23.33 12.03 18.22
C ALA A 309 -22.85 12.69 19.53
N ASP A 310 -21.74 12.22 20.07
CA ASP A 310 -21.07 12.75 21.26
C ASP A 310 -20.05 13.87 20.94
N GLY A 311 -19.94 14.28 19.68
CA GLY A 311 -19.00 15.29 19.20
C GLY A 311 -17.56 14.79 19.04
N ARG A 312 -17.30 13.49 19.19
CA ARG A 312 -15.96 12.93 18.95
C ARG A 312 -15.74 12.71 17.46
N LEU A 313 -14.51 12.97 17.02
CA LEU A 313 -14.10 12.70 15.64
C LEU A 313 -14.17 11.19 15.35
N ILE A 314 -14.95 10.81 14.34
CA ILE A 314 -14.95 9.46 13.76
C ILE A 314 -13.81 9.38 12.74
N PHE A 315 -13.79 10.28 11.76
CA PHE A 315 -12.76 10.28 10.72
C PHE A 315 -12.53 11.69 10.17
N PRO A 316 -11.28 12.05 9.80
CA PRO A 316 -10.97 13.38 9.26
C PRO A 316 -11.66 13.65 7.92
N ALA A 317 -11.70 14.93 7.53
CA ALA A 317 -12.22 15.37 6.24
C ALA A 317 -11.47 14.74 5.06
N MET A 318 -12.10 14.69 3.89
CA MET A 318 -11.34 14.53 2.65
C MET A 318 -10.45 15.76 2.45
N GLN A 319 -9.19 15.56 2.08
CA GLN A 319 -8.32 16.67 1.72
C GLN A 319 -8.70 17.26 0.34
N PRO A 320 -8.76 18.60 0.20
CA PRO A 320 -8.95 19.25 -1.10
C PRO A 320 -7.85 18.88 -2.11
N GLY A 321 -8.20 18.85 -3.39
CA GLY A 321 -7.31 18.46 -4.49
C GLY A 321 -7.45 17.00 -4.92
N SER A 322 -8.25 16.20 -4.19
CA SER A 322 -8.50 14.79 -4.49
C SER A 322 -9.73 14.55 -5.38
N GLU A 323 -10.42 15.63 -5.80
CA GLU A 323 -11.75 15.57 -6.42
C GLU A 323 -11.75 14.73 -7.70
N LEU A 324 -10.65 14.76 -8.48
CA LEU A 324 -10.55 14.06 -9.76
C LEU A 324 -10.73 12.54 -9.61
N GLU A 325 -10.11 11.94 -8.59
CA GLU A 325 -10.24 10.51 -8.29
C GLU A 325 -11.52 10.25 -7.48
N ALA A 326 -11.81 11.09 -6.48
CA ALA A 326 -12.93 10.88 -5.56
C ALA A 326 -14.30 10.99 -6.27
N ALA A 327 -14.44 11.84 -7.29
CA ALA A 327 -15.66 11.98 -8.09
C ALA A 327 -16.07 10.70 -8.85
N GLU A 328 -15.10 9.87 -9.21
CA GLU A 328 -15.33 8.57 -9.89
C GLU A 328 -15.50 7.42 -8.89
N LYS A 329 -15.41 7.71 -7.59
CA LYS A 329 -15.42 6.72 -6.50
C LYS A 329 -16.40 7.12 -5.41
N LEU A 330 -15.95 7.87 -4.42
CA LEU A 330 -16.72 8.19 -3.22
C LEU A 330 -17.91 9.11 -3.52
N TYR A 331 -17.81 9.98 -4.54
CA TYR A 331 -18.88 10.94 -4.86
C TYR A 331 -19.75 10.50 -6.04
N ALA A 332 -19.61 9.26 -6.51
CA ALA A 332 -20.23 8.77 -7.73
C ALA A 332 -21.76 8.55 -7.62
N GLY A 333 -22.39 8.94 -6.51
CA GLY A 333 -23.83 8.76 -6.27
C GLY A 333 -24.25 7.29 -6.19
N GLN A 334 -23.32 6.44 -5.77
CA GLN A 334 -23.47 5.00 -5.59
C GLN A 334 -22.71 4.56 -4.32
N PRO A 335 -23.13 3.48 -3.65
CA PRO A 335 -22.44 3.01 -2.46
C PRO A 335 -21.02 2.55 -2.78
N PHE A 336 -20.04 3.00 -1.99
CA PHE A 336 -18.68 2.50 -2.11
C PHE A 336 -18.62 1.02 -1.72
N SER A 337 -18.26 0.15 -2.67
CA SER A 337 -18.45 -1.31 -2.56
C SER A 337 -17.81 -1.90 -1.31
N TYR A 338 -16.60 -1.48 -0.94
CA TYR A 338 -15.91 -2.02 0.23
C TYR A 338 -16.66 -1.75 1.53
N SER A 339 -17.18 -0.54 1.69
CA SER A 339 -17.95 -0.18 2.87
C SER A 339 -19.31 -0.86 2.88
N LYS A 340 -20.00 -0.87 1.74
CA LYS A 340 -21.29 -1.56 1.60
C LYS A 340 -21.15 -3.03 2.03
N GLU A 341 -20.18 -3.74 1.46
CA GLU A 341 -20.01 -5.16 1.75
C GLU A 341 -19.48 -5.43 3.16
N TRP A 342 -18.69 -4.52 3.74
CA TRP A 342 -18.31 -4.63 5.14
C TRP A 342 -19.53 -4.54 6.06
N PHE A 343 -20.41 -3.56 5.83
CA PHE A 343 -21.65 -3.45 6.61
C PHE A 343 -22.57 -4.65 6.38
N GLN A 344 -22.67 -5.16 5.15
CA GLN A 344 -23.54 -6.30 4.81
C GLN A 344 -23.04 -7.66 5.29
N TYR A 345 -21.74 -7.92 5.22
CA TYR A 345 -21.20 -9.26 5.49
C TYR A 345 -20.47 -9.39 6.82
N VAL A 346 -20.15 -8.27 7.48
CA VAL A 346 -19.43 -8.26 8.76
C VAL A 346 -20.21 -7.61 9.89
N VAL A 347 -20.83 -6.44 9.67
CA VAL A 347 -21.51 -5.70 10.74
C VAL A 347 -22.96 -6.16 10.93
N TYR A 348 -23.71 -6.31 9.84
CA TYR A 348 -25.12 -6.66 9.83
C TYR A 348 -25.36 -7.90 8.96
N ASP A 349 -26.15 -7.73 7.90
CA ASP A 349 -26.56 -8.78 6.96
C ASP A 349 -26.77 -8.20 5.54
N PRO A 350 -26.93 -9.05 4.51
CA PRO A 350 -27.04 -8.61 3.12
C PRO A 350 -28.22 -7.68 2.79
N SER A 351 -29.20 -7.55 3.69
CA SER A 351 -30.35 -6.64 3.53
C SER A 351 -30.05 -5.20 3.94
N TRP A 352 -28.92 -4.93 4.59
CA TRP A 352 -28.53 -3.58 5.00
C TRP A 352 -28.47 -2.62 3.80
N ASN A 353 -29.11 -1.45 3.94
CA ASN A 353 -29.25 -0.44 2.90
C ASN A 353 -28.21 0.69 3.08
N PRO A 354 -27.24 0.84 2.17
CA PRO A 354 -26.21 1.88 2.29
C PRO A 354 -26.73 3.31 2.17
N ALA A 355 -27.90 3.53 1.56
CA ALA A 355 -28.50 4.86 1.49
C ALA A 355 -29.04 5.35 2.85
N GLU A 356 -29.21 4.43 3.81
CA GLU A 356 -29.71 4.72 5.16
C GLU A 356 -28.58 4.78 6.20
N PHE A 357 -27.32 4.72 5.76
CA PHE A 357 -26.17 4.80 6.67
C PHE A 357 -26.28 6.01 7.61
N SER A 358 -26.00 5.77 8.89
CA SER A 358 -26.07 6.74 9.96
C SER A 358 -24.88 6.64 10.91
N ILE A 359 -24.77 7.62 11.82
CA ILE A 359 -23.77 7.59 12.90
C ILE A 359 -23.95 6.38 13.83
N HIS A 360 -25.17 5.82 13.93
CA HIS A 360 -25.39 4.60 14.69
C HIS A 360 -24.63 3.42 14.07
N ASP A 361 -24.70 3.25 12.75
CA ASP A 361 -23.95 2.20 12.05
C ASP A 361 -22.44 2.32 12.28
N ALA A 362 -21.92 3.55 12.26
CA ALA A 362 -20.51 3.81 12.57
C ALA A 362 -20.13 3.35 14.00
N THR A 363 -21.00 3.63 14.97
CA THR A 363 -20.80 3.21 16.37
C THR A 363 -20.81 1.69 16.48
N VAL A 364 -21.78 1.02 15.84
CA VAL A 364 -21.87 -0.45 15.85
C VAL A 364 -20.63 -1.08 15.20
N ALA A 365 -20.15 -0.54 14.08
CA ALA A 365 -18.96 -1.04 13.42
C ALA A 365 -17.69 -0.87 14.27
N ASP A 366 -17.52 0.28 14.95
CA ASP A 366 -16.36 0.53 15.79
C ASP A 366 -16.40 -0.28 17.09
N ASP A 367 -17.57 -0.45 17.71
CA ASP A 367 -17.76 -1.29 18.90
C ASP A 367 -17.53 -2.78 18.61
N LEU A 368 -17.95 -3.25 17.43
CA LEU A 368 -17.78 -4.65 17.02
C LEU A 368 -16.30 -5.01 16.87
N ASN A 369 -15.51 -4.13 16.23
CA ASN A 369 -14.08 -4.26 15.94
C ASN A 369 -13.58 -5.72 15.80
N PRO A 370 -14.13 -6.48 14.83
CA PRO A 370 -13.87 -7.90 14.77
C PRO A 370 -12.40 -8.14 14.46
N GLN A 371 -11.78 -9.11 15.15
CA GLN A 371 -10.37 -9.48 14.97
C GLN A 371 -9.39 -8.31 15.15
N ASN A 372 -9.78 -7.27 15.90
CA ASN A 372 -9.01 -6.05 16.11
C ASN A 372 -8.62 -5.33 14.80
N ILE A 373 -9.46 -5.44 13.76
CA ILE A 373 -9.11 -4.93 12.43
C ILE A 373 -8.92 -3.41 12.38
N ARG A 374 -9.46 -2.66 13.36
CA ARG A 374 -9.29 -1.20 13.47
C ARG A 374 -7.86 -0.74 13.23
N THR A 375 -6.87 -1.49 13.74
CA THR A 375 -5.44 -1.20 13.58
C THR A 375 -5.11 0.27 13.89
N TRP A 376 -5.28 0.67 15.15
CA TRP A 376 -4.99 2.03 15.62
C TRP A 376 -4.09 1.99 16.87
N PRO A 377 -2.83 1.56 16.72
CA PRO A 377 -1.96 1.33 17.87
C PRO A 377 -1.50 2.63 18.53
N ALA A 378 -1.50 2.62 19.85
CA ALA A 378 -0.93 3.67 20.69
C ALA A 378 0.54 3.41 21.07
N ASP A 379 1.08 2.22 20.75
CA ASP A 379 2.44 1.81 21.10
C ASP A 379 3.05 0.91 20.03
N LEU A 380 4.26 1.27 19.55
CA LEU A 380 5.12 0.44 18.69
C LEU A 380 6.45 0.07 19.39
N SER A 381 6.52 0.14 20.72
CA SER A 381 7.75 -0.07 21.47
C SER A 381 8.38 -1.45 21.29
N ARG A 382 7.58 -2.52 21.07
CA ARG A 382 8.12 -3.86 20.76
C ARG A 382 8.92 -3.84 19.45
N TYR A 383 8.32 -3.29 18.39
CA TYR A 383 8.96 -3.15 17.08
C TYR A 383 10.19 -2.24 17.13
N LYS A 384 10.11 -1.12 17.86
CA LYS A 384 11.25 -0.23 18.10
C LYS A 384 12.39 -0.94 18.83
N ARG A 385 12.12 -1.64 19.95
CA ARG A 385 13.15 -2.27 20.80
C ARG A 385 13.95 -3.35 20.07
N ARG A 386 13.32 -4.11 19.16
CA ARG A 386 14.01 -5.10 18.33
C ARG A 386 14.70 -4.50 17.10
N GLY A 387 14.69 -3.17 16.95
CA GLY A 387 15.40 -2.44 15.90
C GLY A 387 14.67 -2.36 14.56
N GLY A 388 13.37 -2.64 14.51
CA GLY A 388 12.58 -2.55 13.29
C GLY A 388 12.48 -1.11 12.76
N LYS A 389 12.44 -0.95 11.44
CA LYS A 389 12.28 0.34 10.74
C LYS A 389 10.95 0.37 9.99
N LEU A 390 10.22 1.47 10.09
CA LEU A 390 8.93 1.66 9.46
C LEU A 390 8.96 2.96 8.66
N ILE A 391 8.67 2.85 7.37
CA ILE A 391 8.42 3.99 6.50
C ILE A 391 6.97 3.95 6.09
N THR A 392 6.25 5.05 6.34
CA THR A 392 4.91 5.29 5.79
C THR A 392 4.98 6.43 4.78
N PHE A 393 4.13 6.37 3.76
CA PHE A 393 3.90 7.51 2.87
C PHE A 393 2.41 7.63 2.58
N HIS A 394 1.95 8.82 2.19
CA HIS A 394 0.57 9.03 1.75
C HIS A 394 0.53 10.10 0.66
N GLY A 395 -0.12 9.78 -0.46
CA GLY A 395 -0.40 10.75 -1.50
C GLY A 395 -1.33 11.86 -1.01
N GLN A 396 -0.98 13.11 -1.28
CA GLN A 396 -1.76 14.27 -0.81
C GLN A 396 -3.01 14.55 -1.67
N GLN A 397 -3.23 13.79 -2.74
CA GLN A 397 -4.43 13.81 -3.58
C GLN A 397 -5.14 12.45 -3.62
N ASP A 398 -4.99 11.64 -2.57
CA ASP A 398 -5.62 10.33 -2.44
C ASP A 398 -7.15 10.45 -2.36
N GLY A 399 -7.85 10.02 -3.42
CA GLY A 399 -9.30 10.11 -3.51
C GLY A 399 -10.06 8.96 -2.86
N LYS A 400 -9.37 8.08 -2.11
CA LYS A 400 -9.98 6.87 -1.50
C LYS A 400 -9.77 6.79 0.00
N ILE A 401 -8.65 7.27 0.52
CA ILE A 401 -8.32 7.37 1.93
C ILE A 401 -7.74 8.76 2.14
N THR A 402 -8.34 9.56 3.02
CA THR A 402 -7.81 10.91 3.25
C THR A 402 -6.38 10.87 3.81
N SER A 403 -5.50 11.71 3.26
CA SER A 403 -4.10 11.83 3.70
C SER A 403 -4.01 12.32 5.15
N PHE A 404 -4.99 13.11 5.59
CA PHE A 404 -5.11 13.63 6.95
C PHE A 404 -5.18 12.52 8.01
N ASN A 405 -5.64 11.31 7.66
CA ASN A 405 -5.69 10.21 8.64
C ASN A 405 -4.30 9.67 8.99
N THR A 406 -3.34 9.72 8.07
CA THR A 406 -1.95 9.32 8.38
C THR A 406 -1.23 10.37 9.22
N GLU A 407 -1.48 11.66 8.99
CA GLU A 407 -1.01 12.73 9.90
C GLU A 407 -1.60 12.55 11.30
N ARG A 408 -2.90 12.30 11.39
CA ARG A 408 -3.60 12.00 12.66
C ARG A 408 -2.98 10.79 13.36
N PHE A 409 -2.67 9.72 12.62
CA PHE A 409 -2.02 8.53 13.18
C PHE A 409 -0.63 8.83 13.72
N TYR A 410 0.20 9.53 12.95
CA TYR A 410 1.56 9.92 13.37
C TYR A 410 1.51 10.72 14.68
N ASN A 411 0.64 11.73 14.75
CA ASN A 411 0.48 12.57 15.94
C ASN A 411 -0.10 11.80 17.14
N HIS A 412 -1.04 10.89 16.89
CA HIS A 412 -1.58 9.98 17.91
C HIS A 412 -0.46 9.13 18.53
N LEU A 413 0.36 8.50 17.69
CA LEU A 413 1.45 7.63 18.14
C LEU A 413 2.54 8.42 18.88
N SER A 414 2.94 9.58 18.33
CA SER A 414 3.86 10.53 18.97
C SER A 414 3.42 10.88 20.39
N THR A 415 2.15 11.27 20.54
CA THR A 415 1.57 11.65 21.84
C THR A 415 1.49 10.44 22.78
N ALA A 416 1.00 9.30 22.29
CA ALA A 416 0.76 8.12 23.11
C ALA A 416 2.06 7.46 23.59
N MET A 417 3.11 7.46 22.77
CA MET A 417 4.44 6.98 23.14
C MET A 417 5.27 8.04 23.91
N ASN A 418 4.77 9.27 24.00
CA ASN A 418 5.48 10.43 24.55
C ASN A 418 6.86 10.59 23.88
N MET A 419 6.88 10.62 22.55
CA MET A 419 8.10 10.74 21.73
C MET A 419 7.98 11.94 20.79
N ALA A 420 8.95 12.84 20.82
CA ALA A 420 9.05 13.90 19.82
C ALA A 420 9.30 13.34 18.40
N PRO A 421 9.02 14.10 17.33
CA PRO A 421 9.31 13.66 15.96
C PRO A 421 10.74 13.14 15.75
N SER A 422 11.73 13.82 16.34
CA SER A 422 13.15 13.38 16.28
C SER A 422 13.41 12.04 16.98
N GLU A 423 12.59 11.66 17.96
CA GLU A 423 12.70 10.37 18.65
C GLU A 423 12.02 9.26 17.84
N LEU A 424 10.86 9.57 17.22
CA LEU A 424 10.20 8.69 16.26
C LEU A 424 11.09 8.40 15.05
N ASP A 425 11.80 9.42 14.53
CA ASP A 425 12.69 9.33 13.36
C ASP A 425 13.77 8.24 13.45
N ASN A 426 14.03 7.70 14.65
CA ASN A 426 14.93 6.57 14.87
C ASN A 426 14.37 5.23 14.35
N PHE A 427 13.06 5.11 14.19
CA PHE A 427 12.41 3.86 13.77
C PHE A 427 11.15 4.03 12.92
N PHE A 428 10.49 5.19 12.94
CA PHE A 428 9.28 5.48 12.18
C PHE A 428 9.40 6.83 11.47
N ARG A 429 9.33 6.82 10.13
CA ARG A 429 9.31 8.03 9.30
C ARG A 429 8.08 8.03 8.41
N PHE A 430 7.45 9.20 8.27
CA PHE A 430 6.27 9.40 7.42
C PHE A 430 6.58 10.46 6.35
N PHE A 431 6.28 10.17 5.08
CA PHE A 431 6.46 11.10 3.95
C PHE A 431 5.11 11.48 3.33
N ARG A 432 4.91 12.78 3.13
CA ARG A 432 3.75 13.32 2.41
C ARG A 432 4.15 13.52 0.95
N ILE A 433 3.45 12.86 0.04
CA ILE A 433 3.81 12.88 -1.38
C ILE A 433 2.87 13.83 -2.12
N SER A 434 3.37 15.00 -2.48
CA SER A 434 2.55 16.01 -3.17
C SER A 434 2.15 15.56 -4.57
N GLY A 435 0.91 15.88 -4.94
CA GLY A 435 0.31 15.54 -6.23
C GLY A 435 0.21 14.04 -6.52
N MET A 436 0.35 13.17 -5.52
CA MET A 436 0.17 11.73 -5.66
C MET A 436 -1.26 11.32 -5.26
N SER A 437 -1.90 10.50 -6.08
CA SER A 437 -3.21 9.90 -5.82
C SER A 437 -3.10 8.62 -4.97
N HIS A 438 -4.15 7.78 -4.91
CA HIS A 438 -4.11 6.57 -4.08
C HIS A 438 -3.05 5.57 -4.53
N CYS A 439 -1.98 5.40 -3.73
CA CYS A 439 -0.85 4.47 -3.93
C CYS A 439 0.05 4.71 -5.16
N SER A 440 -0.42 5.38 -6.19
CA SER A 440 0.33 5.71 -7.40
C SER A 440 -0.38 6.81 -8.19
N SER A 441 0.20 7.21 -9.32
CA SER A 441 -0.35 8.22 -10.23
C SER A 441 -0.57 9.60 -9.59
N GLY A 442 -1.19 10.50 -10.37
CA GLY A 442 -1.46 11.88 -9.98
C GLY A 442 -0.60 12.89 -10.77
N PRO A 443 -0.92 14.19 -10.70
CA PRO A 443 -0.20 15.25 -11.40
C PRO A 443 1.23 15.48 -10.88
N GLY A 444 1.51 15.11 -9.63
CA GLY A 444 2.78 15.37 -8.95
C GLY A 444 3.88 14.36 -9.21
N ALA A 445 5.02 14.56 -8.56
CA ALA A 445 6.17 13.68 -8.65
C ALA A 445 5.96 12.38 -7.85
N TRP A 446 5.06 11.51 -8.33
CA TRP A 446 4.54 10.37 -7.59
C TRP A 446 5.38 9.08 -7.74
N ALA A 447 6.30 9.00 -8.69
CA ALA A 447 7.08 7.79 -8.93
C ALA A 447 8.37 7.79 -8.09
N PHE A 448 8.44 6.91 -7.08
CA PHE A 448 9.58 6.77 -6.17
C PHE A 448 9.78 5.32 -5.69
N GLY A 449 9.39 4.34 -6.50
CA GLY A 449 9.66 2.93 -6.22
C GLY A 449 8.81 2.30 -5.12
N GLN A 450 7.56 2.73 -4.99
CA GLN A 450 6.65 2.32 -3.92
C GLN A 450 5.94 0.97 -4.13
N GLY A 451 6.14 0.32 -5.29
CA GLY A 451 5.52 -0.97 -5.62
C GLY A 451 5.72 -1.35 -7.09
N GLY A 452 5.22 -2.51 -7.49
CA GLY A 452 5.48 -3.08 -8.82
C GLY A 452 4.75 -2.44 -10.00
N ALA A 453 3.81 -1.55 -9.74
CA ALA A 453 3.21 -0.68 -10.74
C ALA A 453 3.99 0.65 -10.93
N ALA A 454 5.01 0.92 -10.09
CA ALA A 454 5.80 2.13 -10.21
C ALA A 454 6.84 1.99 -11.34
N PRO A 455 7.09 3.07 -12.12
CA PRO A 455 8.08 3.01 -13.19
C PRO A 455 9.53 2.85 -12.69
N THR A 456 9.83 3.37 -11.50
CA THR A 456 11.14 3.25 -10.86
C THR A 456 11.32 1.87 -10.21
N MET A 457 11.74 0.88 -11.00
CA MET A 457 11.81 -0.52 -10.55
C MET A 457 13.15 -0.97 -9.93
N THR A 458 14.22 -0.18 -9.98
CA THR A 458 15.55 -0.61 -9.50
C THR A 458 15.88 -0.05 -8.12
N LEU A 459 16.55 -0.83 -7.27
CA LEU A 459 17.05 -0.39 -5.96
C LEU A 459 18.44 0.27 -6.00
N SER A 460 18.83 0.86 -7.12
CA SER A 460 20.17 1.42 -7.32
C SER A 460 20.41 2.73 -6.56
N ASN A 461 19.34 3.49 -6.28
CA ASN A 461 19.43 4.79 -5.61
C ASN A 461 18.43 4.87 -4.43
N PRO A 462 18.89 4.80 -3.18
CA PRO A 462 18.06 4.98 -1.98
C PRO A 462 17.35 6.34 -1.89
N GLY A 463 17.82 7.37 -2.61
CA GLY A 463 17.15 8.68 -2.62
C GLY A 463 15.93 8.74 -3.54
N GLU A 464 15.85 7.88 -4.55
CA GLU A 464 14.79 7.88 -5.59
C GLU A 464 13.90 6.63 -5.54
N ASN A 465 14.24 5.68 -4.67
CA ASN A 465 13.48 4.46 -4.47
C ASN A 465 13.28 4.19 -2.97
N ILE A 466 12.03 4.25 -2.52
CA ILE A 466 11.70 4.12 -1.08
C ILE A 466 11.91 2.71 -0.52
N LEU A 467 11.82 1.66 -1.34
CA LEU A 467 12.22 0.31 -0.92
C LEU A 467 13.74 0.23 -0.75
N ALA A 468 14.52 0.88 -1.62
CA ALA A 468 15.97 0.97 -1.48
C ALA A 468 16.36 1.79 -0.24
N ALA A 469 15.63 2.88 0.03
CA ALA A 469 15.76 3.67 1.25
C ALA A 469 15.55 2.82 2.52
N LEU A 470 14.50 1.99 2.53
CA LEU A 470 14.21 1.09 3.64
C LEU A 470 15.32 0.06 3.84
N VAL A 471 15.82 -0.53 2.75
CA VAL A 471 16.97 -1.47 2.79
C VAL A 471 18.21 -0.78 3.36
N ALA A 472 18.55 0.41 2.87
CA ALA A 472 19.69 1.19 3.37
C ALA A 472 19.53 1.54 4.86
N TRP A 473 18.31 1.84 5.31
CA TRP A 473 18.06 2.13 6.72
C TRP A 473 18.24 0.89 7.62
N VAL A 474 17.70 -0.25 7.19
CA VAL A 474 17.78 -1.51 7.95
C VAL A 474 19.19 -2.09 7.98
N GLU A 475 19.90 -2.08 6.84
CA GLU A 475 21.20 -2.76 6.70
C GLU A 475 22.39 -1.86 7.02
N LEU A 476 22.28 -0.56 6.72
CA LEU A 476 23.40 0.40 6.83
C LEU A 476 23.15 1.49 7.87
N GLY A 477 21.96 1.56 8.47
CA GLY A 477 21.60 2.63 9.40
C GLY A 477 21.40 3.99 8.74
N ILE A 478 21.29 4.04 7.41
CA ILE A 478 21.12 5.29 6.64
C ILE A 478 19.62 5.55 6.46
N ALA A 479 19.06 6.39 7.32
CA ALA A 479 17.65 6.74 7.28
C ALA A 479 17.37 7.83 6.22
N PRO A 480 16.27 7.75 5.45
CA PRO A 480 15.96 8.74 4.42
C PRO A 480 15.43 10.05 5.02
N GLU A 481 16.08 11.19 4.79
CA GLU A 481 15.58 12.51 5.21
C GLU A 481 14.47 13.03 4.29
N THR A 482 14.59 12.74 3.00
CA THR A 482 13.60 13.01 1.95
C THR A 482 13.46 11.79 1.06
N ILE A 483 12.42 11.75 0.23
CA ILE A 483 12.28 10.78 -0.86
C ILE A 483 12.02 11.54 -2.15
N THR A 484 12.91 11.40 -3.12
CA THR A 484 12.77 12.03 -4.44
C THR A 484 11.78 11.24 -5.27
N GLY A 485 10.64 11.88 -5.53
CA GLY A 485 9.69 11.42 -6.53
C GLY A 485 9.97 12.02 -7.90
N THR A 486 9.46 11.35 -8.92
CA THR A 486 9.58 11.75 -10.33
C THR A 486 8.20 11.85 -10.96
N LYS A 487 7.95 12.92 -11.71
CA LYS A 487 6.86 13.02 -12.68
C LYS A 487 7.46 12.79 -14.06
N TYR A 488 7.01 11.76 -14.77
CA TYR A 488 7.38 11.53 -16.16
C TYR A 488 6.42 12.24 -17.10
N VAL A 489 6.89 12.57 -18.30
CA VAL A 489 6.01 13.10 -19.36
C VAL A 489 4.97 12.03 -19.68
N ASP A 490 3.69 12.39 -19.56
CA ASP A 490 2.53 11.50 -19.72
C ASP A 490 2.61 10.20 -18.88
N ASP A 491 3.30 10.25 -17.73
CA ASP A 491 3.58 9.08 -16.88
C ASP A 491 4.30 7.94 -17.61
N ASN A 492 4.99 8.24 -18.70
CA ASN A 492 5.79 7.30 -19.48
C ASN A 492 7.30 7.57 -19.31
N PRO A 493 8.07 6.67 -18.65
CA PRO A 493 9.52 6.81 -18.50
C PRO A 493 10.29 6.96 -19.80
N GLU A 494 9.79 6.38 -20.90
CA GLU A 494 10.45 6.46 -22.21
C GLU A 494 10.41 7.88 -22.79
N LEU A 495 9.46 8.72 -22.36
CA LEU A 495 9.33 10.12 -22.76
C LEU A 495 10.17 11.07 -21.90
N GLY A 496 10.86 10.55 -20.88
CA GLY A 496 11.73 11.32 -20.00
C GLY A 496 11.03 11.94 -18.79
N ILE A 497 11.85 12.60 -17.96
CA ILE A 497 11.43 13.24 -16.72
C ILE A 497 10.84 14.62 -17.04
N LEU A 498 9.63 14.88 -16.56
CA LEU A 498 9.03 16.22 -16.59
C LEU A 498 9.59 17.09 -15.45
N PHE A 499 9.52 16.58 -14.20
CA PHE A 499 10.19 17.18 -13.05
C PHE A 499 10.40 16.15 -11.93
N GLN A 500 11.20 16.52 -10.93
CA GLN A 500 11.40 15.75 -9.70
C GLN A 500 11.14 16.62 -8.48
N ARG A 501 10.77 16.00 -7.36
CA ARG A 501 10.53 16.69 -6.08
C ARG A 501 11.01 15.82 -4.93
N SER A 502 11.79 16.40 -4.02
CA SER A 502 12.19 15.74 -2.77
C SER A 502 11.08 15.89 -1.74
N HIS A 503 10.28 14.84 -1.54
CA HIS A 503 9.20 14.84 -0.57
C HIS A 503 9.74 14.81 0.85
N CYS A 504 9.27 15.73 1.69
CA CYS A 504 9.75 15.91 3.05
C CYS A 504 9.17 14.86 4.01
N ARG A 505 9.96 14.47 5.02
CA ARG A 505 9.42 13.72 6.16
C ARG A 505 8.56 14.63 7.04
N TYR A 506 7.39 14.15 7.44
CA TYR A 506 6.51 14.81 8.40
C TYR A 506 7.21 14.94 9.78
N PRO A 507 7.05 16.05 10.51
CA PRO A 507 6.14 17.18 10.26
C PRO A 507 6.72 18.29 9.37
N LEU A 508 7.85 18.08 8.69
CA LEU A 508 8.36 19.08 7.75
C LEU A 508 7.40 19.26 6.57
N ARG A 509 7.43 20.47 6.02
CA ARG A 509 6.74 20.90 4.81
C ARG A 509 7.76 21.15 3.72
N ASN A 510 7.38 20.83 2.50
CA ASN A 510 8.15 21.28 1.35
C ASN A 510 7.81 22.75 1.11
N THR A 511 8.82 23.61 1.13
CA THR A 511 8.65 25.07 1.03
C THR A 511 9.42 25.57 -0.17
N TYR A 512 8.74 26.25 -1.08
CA TYR A 512 9.37 26.89 -2.22
C TYR A 512 10.18 28.11 -1.77
N ILE A 513 11.46 28.16 -2.13
CA ILE A 513 12.38 29.24 -1.73
C ILE A 513 12.81 30.12 -2.92
N GLY A 514 12.20 29.94 -4.09
CA GLY A 514 12.50 30.70 -5.31
C GLY A 514 13.41 29.95 -6.28
N GLU A 515 13.46 30.44 -7.53
CA GLU A 515 14.33 29.93 -8.60
C GLU A 515 14.22 28.41 -8.87
N GLY A 516 13.06 27.80 -8.61
CA GLY A 516 12.85 26.36 -8.79
C GLY A 516 13.32 25.48 -7.61
N TYR A 517 13.78 26.08 -6.52
CA TYR A 517 14.29 25.36 -5.35
C TYR A 517 13.25 25.19 -4.24
N TRP A 518 13.37 24.05 -3.56
CA TRP A 518 12.50 23.64 -2.46
C TRP A 518 13.35 23.22 -1.25
N GLU A 519 12.88 23.52 -0.05
CA GLU A 519 13.51 23.11 1.21
C GLU A 519 12.47 22.50 2.16
N CYS A 520 12.90 21.49 2.93
CA CYS A 520 12.07 20.94 4.00
C CYS A 520 12.18 21.78 5.27
N THR A 521 11.15 22.57 5.55
CA THR A 521 11.10 23.46 6.73
C THR A 521 10.06 22.99 7.73
N LEU A 522 10.17 23.43 9.00
CA LEU A 522 9.09 23.22 9.97
C LEU A 522 7.94 24.22 9.70
N PRO A 523 6.68 23.79 9.89
CA PRO A 523 5.48 24.62 9.85
C PRO A 523 5.55 25.98 10.53
#